data_AF-A0A226DMX4-F1
#
_entry.id   AF-A0A226DMX4-F1
#
_cell.length_a   1.000
_cell.length_b   1.000
_cell.length_c   1.000
_cell.angle_alpha   90.00
_cell.angle_beta   90.00
_cell.angle_gamma   90.00
#
_symmetry.space_group_name_H-M   'P 1'
#
loop_
_entity.id
_entity.type
_entity.pdbx_description
1 polymer ?
#
loop_
_entity_poly.entity_id
_entity_poly.type
_entity_poly.pdbx_seq_one_letter_code
_entity_poly.pdbx_strand_id
1 'polypeptide(L)'
;MSSPPVDLGSASARFLQCVVCQDLLSGQVTQCKNGHNICSSHSLQSLQGKCPTCRIKFSAGSSRNRLAEEMVKQERERQEQQRSTPSILTPSVSAPSIPLNPSPIVPSNSRQTQIRTPNANNRDETISCRYLKDGCDTIILAPTAIRHHEQNCYFRPLTCCLATDGCNHAQIPFFDYIPHLTRLHGVKYLQGSHHLNKYLVKGVEREQRKKFVREGSTSLFILEVSNQIFLCRAKEEGDLVSVWVAFHGHPDQGRGFRVEIQYNPQYEDIFDGEGRFVPRRMNLNYRDQAGSSRQEEDDDDGIYSGSVVHTTRQTWEEIRNLDSYLSMPLDSLAYNLKQEAGRAYATSWAITVTITREQARN
;
A
#
# COMPACT_ATOMS: atom_id res chain seq x y z
N MET A 1 34.29 -4.98 -11.10
CA MET A 1 33.67 -3.68 -10.78
C MET A 1 33.09 -3.77 -9.39
N SER A 2 33.76 -3.15 -8.44
CA SER A 2 33.44 -3.27 -7.01
C SER A 2 32.38 -2.23 -6.65
N SER A 3 31.26 -2.67 -6.10
CA SER A 3 30.17 -1.81 -5.64
C SER A 3 30.63 -0.86 -4.53
N PRO A 4 30.09 0.37 -4.43
CA PRO A 4 30.43 1.28 -3.34
C PRO A 4 29.90 0.74 -1.99
N PRO A 5 30.55 1.07 -0.87
CA PRO A 5 30.12 0.60 0.44
C PRO A 5 28.82 1.30 0.83
N VAL A 6 27.83 0.51 1.26
CA VAL A 6 26.58 1.02 1.81
C VAL A 6 26.88 1.65 3.17
N ASP A 7 26.63 2.95 3.32
CA ASP A 7 26.76 3.67 4.59
C ASP A 7 25.64 3.24 5.55
N LEU A 8 25.87 2.11 6.23
CA LEU A 8 25.01 1.51 7.25
C LEU A 8 24.83 2.41 8.49
N GLY A 9 25.62 3.49 8.63
CA GLY A 9 25.60 4.38 9.79
C GLY A 9 24.33 5.24 9.88
N SER A 10 23.71 5.59 8.75
CA SER A 10 22.58 6.53 8.71
C SER A 10 21.23 5.90 9.05
N ALA A 11 21.04 4.59 8.81
CA ALA A 11 19.78 3.89 9.05
C ALA A 11 19.52 3.66 10.55
N SER A 12 20.57 3.47 11.34
CA SER A 12 20.49 3.16 12.77
C SER A 12 20.08 4.37 13.61
N ALA A 13 20.44 5.59 13.20
CA ALA A 13 20.18 6.82 13.94
C ALA A 13 18.68 7.12 14.10
N ARG A 14 17.83 6.70 13.14
CA ARG A 14 16.38 6.90 13.19
C ARG A 14 15.70 6.12 14.32
N PHE A 15 16.24 4.96 14.71
CA PHE A 15 15.71 4.15 15.81
C PHE A 15 16.10 4.68 17.20
N LEU A 16 17.04 5.64 17.25
CA LEU A 16 17.53 6.27 18.48
C LEU A 16 16.93 7.65 18.73
N GLN A 17 15.95 8.07 17.93
CA GLN A 17 15.25 9.35 18.09
C GLN A 17 14.03 9.21 18.99
N CYS A 18 13.80 10.21 19.84
CA CYS A 18 12.59 10.29 20.64
C CYS A 18 11.45 10.86 19.79
N VAL A 19 10.32 10.15 19.72
CA VAL A 19 9.12 10.62 19.00
C VAL A 19 8.51 11.91 19.55
N VAL A 20 8.89 12.33 20.76
CA VAL A 20 8.36 13.53 21.42
C VAL A 20 9.17 14.78 21.08
N CYS A 21 10.50 14.76 21.28
CA CYS A 21 11.35 15.91 20.97
C CYS A 21 12.02 15.86 19.60
N GLN A 22 11.90 14.73 18.88
CA GLN A 22 12.52 14.47 17.57
C GLN A 22 14.06 14.51 17.56
N ASP A 23 14.69 14.62 18.73
CA ASP A 23 16.13 14.51 18.91
C ASP A 23 16.56 13.07 19.23
N LEU A 24 17.87 12.82 19.12
CA LEU A 24 18.48 11.65 19.76
C LEU A 24 18.03 11.60 21.24
N LEU A 25 17.64 10.41 21.69
CA LEU A 25 17.26 10.15 23.07
C LEU A 25 18.28 10.78 24.05
N SER A 26 17.79 11.28 25.18
CA SER A 26 18.62 12.04 26.11
C SER A 26 18.35 11.62 27.56
N GLY A 27 19.41 11.62 28.37
CA GLY A 27 19.35 11.17 29.75
C GLY A 27 18.94 9.70 29.87
N GLN A 28 18.05 9.39 30.81
CA GLN A 28 17.52 8.03 30.97
C GLN A 28 16.47 7.72 29.89
N VAL A 29 16.58 6.54 29.27
CA VAL A 29 15.63 6.08 28.23
C VAL A 29 14.59 5.18 28.86
N THR A 30 13.32 5.55 28.69
CA THR A 30 12.17 4.75 29.13
C THR A 30 11.60 3.98 27.96
N GLN A 31 11.47 2.66 28.12
CA GLN A 31 10.84 1.78 27.14
C GLN A 31 9.46 1.37 27.64
N CYS A 32 8.44 1.51 26.79
CA CYS A 32 7.11 0.97 27.09
C CYS A 32 7.09 -0.57 26.95
N LYS A 33 6.03 -1.22 27.45
CA LYS A 33 5.86 -2.68 27.34
C LYS A 33 5.93 -3.22 25.90
N ASN A 34 5.58 -2.39 24.91
CA ASN A 34 5.63 -2.75 23.48
C ASN A 34 6.96 -2.37 22.81
N GLY A 35 7.99 -1.96 23.55
CA GLY A 35 9.34 -1.76 23.02
C GLY A 35 9.68 -0.34 22.54
N HIS A 36 8.73 0.60 22.52
CA HIS A 36 9.00 1.99 22.11
C HIS A 36 9.80 2.78 23.15
N ASN A 37 10.88 3.43 22.72
CA ASN A 37 11.79 4.21 23.55
C ASN A 37 11.47 5.71 23.50
N ILE A 38 11.50 6.38 24.65
CA ILE A 38 11.42 7.84 24.79
C ILE A 38 12.38 8.35 25.88
N CYS A 39 12.68 9.65 25.89
CA CYS A 39 13.37 10.27 27.02
C CYS A 39 12.49 10.17 28.28
N SER A 40 13.08 9.87 29.45
CA SER A 40 12.30 9.74 30.69
C SER A 40 11.56 11.03 31.08
N SER A 41 12.12 12.21 30.79
CA SER A 41 11.46 13.50 30.97
C SER A 41 10.13 13.60 30.22
N HIS A 42 10.06 12.98 29.03
CA HIS A 42 8.86 12.94 28.21
C HIS A 42 7.87 11.85 28.64
N SER A 43 8.25 10.89 29.49
CA SER A 43 7.32 9.87 29.99
C SER A 43 6.24 10.45 30.90
N LEU A 44 6.59 11.47 31.68
CA LEU A 44 5.68 12.16 32.61
C LEU A 44 4.97 13.35 31.93
N GLN A 45 5.67 14.06 31.04
CA GLN A 45 5.12 15.22 30.34
C GLN A 45 4.18 14.85 29.19
N SER A 46 4.30 13.65 28.62
CA SER A 46 3.50 13.23 27.48
C SER A 46 2.25 12.42 27.90
N LEU A 47 1.08 12.90 27.50
CA LEU A 47 -0.20 12.15 27.44
C LEU A 47 -0.59 11.37 28.73
N GLN A 48 -0.37 11.96 29.92
CA GLN A 48 -0.74 11.37 31.21
C GLN A 48 -0.05 10.01 31.49
N GLY A 49 1.25 9.89 31.18
CA GLY A 49 2.01 8.66 31.44
C GLY A 49 1.72 7.53 30.45
N LYS A 50 1.33 7.86 29.22
CA LYS A 50 1.08 6.90 28.13
C LYS A 50 2.15 7.02 27.05
N CYS A 51 2.49 5.88 26.46
CA CYS A 51 3.38 5.81 25.29
C CYS A 51 2.78 6.60 24.12
N PRO A 52 3.49 7.57 23.52
CA PRO A 52 2.97 8.34 22.39
C PRO A 52 2.68 7.48 21.15
N THR A 53 3.42 6.39 20.97
CA THR A 53 3.30 5.52 19.80
C THR A 53 2.15 4.52 19.94
N CYS A 54 2.12 3.75 21.04
CA CYS A 54 1.16 2.64 21.20
C CYS A 54 0.10 2.88 22.29
N ARG A 55 0.10 4.07 22.93
CA ARG A 55 -0.89 4.54 23.91
C ARG A 55 -1.01 3.71 25.21
N ILE A 56 -0.18 2.69 25.40
CA ILE A 56 -0.13 1.93 26.66
C ILE A 56 0.44 2.78 27.78
N LYS A 57 -0.09 2.65 29.00
CA LYS A 57 0.45 3.34 30.18
C LYS A 57 1.85 2.80 30.50
N PHE A 58 2.81 3.69 30.77
CA PHE A 58 4.13 3.29 31.24
C PHE A 58 4.04 2.56 32.60
N SER A 59 3.06 2.90 33.44
CA SER A 59 2.78 2.16 34.68
C SER A 59 2.37 0.69 34.48
N ALA A 60 2.00 0.27 33.26
CA ALA A 60 1.63 -1.12 32.96
C ALA A 60 2.83 -2.04 32.63
N GLY A 61 4.06 -1.55 32.81
CA GLY A 61 5.28 -2.34 32.63
C GLY A 61 6.35 -1.64 31.79
N SER A 62 6.75 -0.43 32.20
CA SER A 62 7.91 0.27 31.62
C SER A 62 9.21 -0.16 32.27
N SER A 63 10.28 -0.19 31.48
CA SER A 63 11.64 -0.42 31.98
C SER A 63 12.58 0.67 31.48
N ARG A 64 13.69 0.85 32.20
CA ARG A 64 14.81 1.69 31.73
C ARG A 64 15.64 0.90 30.73
N ASN A 65 15.84 1.43 29.53
CA ASN A 65 16.57 0.77 28.45
C ASN A 65 18.04 1.24 28.42
N ARG A 66 18.90 0.57 29.19
CA ARG A 66 20.34 0.88 29.26
C ARG A 66 21.07 0.65 27.95
N LEU A 67 20.60 -0.30 27.12
CA LEU A 67 21.20 -0.55 25.82
C LEU A 67 20.98 0.65 24.89
N ALA A 68 19.76 1.19 24.84
CA ALA A 68 19.46 2.37 24.05
C ALA A 68 20.26 3.60 24.52
N GLU A 69 20.48 3.75 25.84
CA GLU A 69 21.34 4.80 26.40
C GLU A 69 22.78 4.70 25.88
N GLU A 70 23.37 3.50 25.87
CA GLU A 70 24.73 3.28 25.38
C GLU A 70 24.84 3.50 23.86
N MET A 71 23.87 3.03 23.08
CA MET A 71 23.84 3.25 21.63
C MET A 71 23.79 4.73 21.26
N VAL A 72 22.99 5.52 22.00
CA VAL A 72 22.91 6.97 21.81
C VAL A 72 24.24 7.65 22.14
N LYS A 73 24.92 7.19 23.21
CA LYS A 73 26.22 7.72 23.60
C LYS A 73 27.24 7.51 22.48
N GLN A 74 27.33 6.29 21.94
CA GLN A 74 28.20 5.97 20.81
C GLN A 74 27.88 6.82 19.57
N GLU A 75 26.59 7.03 19.28
CA GLU A 75 26.17 7.84 18.15
C GLU A 75 26.54 9.32 18.31
N ARG A 76 26.46 9.87 19.54
CA ARG A 76 26.92 11.24 19.82
C ARG A 76 28.43 11.37 19.67
N GLU A 77 29.19 10.41 20.20
CA GLU A 77 30.66 10.37 20.04
C GLU A 77 31.07 10.29 18.56
N ARG A 78 30.35 9.47 17.77
CA ARG A 78 30.55 9.37 16.31
C ARG A 78 30.29 10.70 15.61
N GLN A 79 29.20 11.38 15.95
CA GLN A 79 28.87 12.69 15.37
C GLN A 79 29.88 13.77 15.75
N GLU A 80 30.43 13.72 16.97
CA GLU A 80 31.46 14.66 17.43
C GLU A 80 32.80 14.40 16.73
N GLN A 81 33.21 13.13 16.60
CA GLN A 81 34.40 12.75 15.84
C GLN A 81 34.32 13.24 14.39
N GLN A 82 33.15 13.10 13.74
CA GLN A 82 32.91 13.61 12.38
C GLN A 82 32.98 15.14 12.28
N ARG A 83 32.67 15.87 13.35
CA ARG A 83 32.80 17.34 13.39
C ARG A 83 34.23 17.80 13.66
N SER A 84 35.02 17.00 14.38
CA SER A 84 36.40 17.33 14.76
C SER A 84 37.47 16.97 13.72
N THR A 85 37.16 16.21 12.68
CA THR A 85 38.11 15.92 11.59
C THR A 85 38.23 17.12 10.66
N PRO A 86 39.40 17.79 10.54
CA PRO A 86 39.59 18.86 9.58
C PRO A 86 39.54 18.27 8.17
N SER A 87 38.73 18.88 7.30
CA SER A 87 38.70 18.55 5.88
C SER A 87 40.06 18.86 5.26
N ILE A 88 40.94 17.84 5.14
CA ILE A 88 42.19 17.96 4.40
C ILE A 88 41.85 18.13 2.93
N LEU A 89 42.30 19.26 2.38
CA LEU A 89 42.26 19.61 0.96
C LEU A 89 42.82 18.46 0.10
N THR A 90 41.97 17.86 -0.74
CA THR A 90 42.43 17.08 -1.89
C THR A 90 42.71 18.01 -3.08
N PRO A 91 43.83 17.85 -3.81
CA PRO A 91 44.17 18.71 -4.95
C PRO A 91 43.23 18.46 -6.14
N SER A 92 42.91 19.53 -6.86
CA SER A 92 42.12 19.50 -8.08
C SER A 92 42.85 18.76 -9.21
N VAL A 93 42.23 17.71 -9.73
CA VAL A 93 42.53 17.21 -11.07
C VAL A 93 41.33 17.52 -11.95
N SER A 94 41.59 18.32 -12.98
CA SER A 94 40.64 18.80 -13.98
C SER A 94 40.29 17.69 -14.98
N ALA A 95 39.01 17.56 -15.32
CA ALA A 95 38.39 17.09 -16.59
C ALA A 95 37.20 16.12 -16.37
N PRO A 96 36.35 15.88 -17.38
CA PRO A 96 35.50 16.83 -18.09
C PRO A 96 34.01 16.56 -17.81
N SER A 97 33.19 17.58 -18.02
CA SER A 97 31.75 17.60 -17.77
C SER A 97 30.98 16.60 -18.63
N ILE A 98 30.27 15.65 -18.00
CA ILE A 98 29.16 14.91 -18.61
C ILE A 98 27.92 15.14 -17.71
N PRO A 99 26.77 15.56 -18.27
CA PRO A 99 25.59 15.88 -17.47
C PRO A 99 24.81 14.60 -17.14
N LEU A 100 24.56 14.36 -15.85
CA LEU A 100 23.64 13.30 -15.40
C LEU A 100 22.60 13.85 -14.43
N ASN A 101 21.37 13.45 -14.74
CA ASN A 101 20.07 13.83 -14.21
C ASN A 101 19.85 13.47 -12.72
N PRO A 102 18.98 14.20 -11.99
CA PRO A 102 18.55 13.88 -10.63
C PRO A 102 17.31 12.97 -10.57
N SER A 103 17.17 12.23 -9.47
CA SER A 103 15.93 11.58 -8.98
C SER A 103 16.01 11.36 -7.46
N PRO A 104 14.89 11.16 -6.74
CA PRO A 104 13.64 11.91 -6.73
C PRO A 104 13.44 12.62 -5.38
N ILE A 105 13.19 13.92 -5.44
CA ILE A 105 12.87 14.78 -4.31
C ILE A 105 11.41 14.55 -3.91
N VAL A 106 11.16 14.25 -2.63
CA VAL A 106 9.83 14.44 -2.02
C VAL A 106 9.53 15.93 -2.07
N PRO A 107 8.42 16.40 -2.67
CA PRO A 107 8.18 17.82 -2.81
C PRO A 107 7.77 18.41 -1.45
N SER A 108 8.74 18.94 -0.73
CA SER A 108 8.53 20.08 0.16
C SER A 108 8.21 21.29 -0.74
N ASN A 109 6.92 21.53 -0.96
CA ASN A 109 6.46 22.74 -1.65
C ASN A 109 6.61 23.95 -0.72
N SER A 110 7.83 24.47 -0.66
CA SER A 110 8.13 25.83 -0.24
C SER A 110 8.59 26.61 -1.46
N ARG A 111 7.64 26.95 -2.34
CA ARG A 111 7.82 28.03 -3.33
C ARG A 111 7.26 29.31 -2.73
N GLN A 112 8.16 30.21 -2.33
CA GLN A 112 7.85 31.63 -2.18
C GLN A 112 7.53 32.19 -3.57
N THR A 113 6.26 32.27 -3.90
CA THR A 113 5.75 33.08 -5.00
C THR A 113 5.77 34.53 -4.53
N GLN A 114 6.69 35.35 -5.06
CA GLN A 114 6.56 36.79 -5.01
C GLN A 114 5.37 37.18 -5.89
N ILE A 115 4.20 37.34 -5.28
CA ILE A 115 3.00 37.91 -5.90
C ILE A 115 2.87 39.34 -5.40
N ARG A 116 2.81 40.25 -6.37
CA ARG A 116 2.46 41.67 -6.22
C ARG A 116 1.31 41.85 -5.22
N THR A 117 1.48 42.83 -4.35
CA THR A 117 0.48 43.31 -3.39
C THR A 117 -0.84 43.69 -4.08
N PRO A 118 -1.98 43.15 -3.61
CA PRO A 118 -3.23 43.89 -3.63
C PRO A 118 -3.79 44.00 -2.21
N ASN A 119 -4.04 45.25 -1.80
CA ASN A 119 -4.95 45.67 -0.75
C ASN A 119 -5.10 44.80 0.50
N ALA A 120 -4.50 45.32 1.58
CA ALA A 120 -4.86 45.02 2.96
C ALA A 120 -6.36 45.32 3.20
N ASN A 121 -7.21 44.29 3.22
CA ASN A 121 -8.47 44.29 3.97
C ASN A 121 -9.22 42.94 4.04
N ASN A 122 -8.65 41.80 3.61
CA ASN A 122 -9.27 40.48 3.84
C ASN A 122 -8.41 39.67 4.81
N ARG A 123 -8.99 39.33 5.98
CA ARG A 123 -8.39 38.37 6.89
C ARG A 123 -8.48 37.00 6.21
N ASP A 124 -7.37 36.54 5.67
CA ASP A 124 -7.22 35.18 5.18
C ASP A 124 -7.43 34.19 6.33
N GLU A 125 -8.66 33.72 6.50
CA GLU A 125 -9.00 32.67 7.47
C GLU A 125 -8.35 31.35 7.03
N THR A 126 -7.32 30.94 7.78
CA THR A 126 -6.70 29.62 7.61
C THR A 126 -7.62 28.53 8.17
N ILE A 127 -7.74 27.41 7.46
CA ILE A 127 -8.55 26.27 7.86
C ILE A 127 -7.63 25.08 8.12
N SER A 128 -7.68 24.55 9.34
CA SER A 128 -6.95 23.34 9.74
C SER A 128 -7.69 22.07 9.33
N CYS A 129 -6.95 21.02 8.97
CA CYS A 129 -7.50 19.71 8.70
C CYS A 129 -8.30 19.14 9.88
N ARG A 130 -9.45 18.52 9.64
CA ARG A 130 -10.26 17.87 10.68
C ARG A 130 -9.53 16.78 11.47
N TYR A 131 -8.48 16.19 10.90
CA TYR A 131 -7.65 15.16 11.53
C TYR A 131 -6.44 15.74 12.29
N LEU A 132 -6.45 17.05 12.58
CA LEU A 132 -5.39 17.70 13.38
C LEU A 132 -5.18 17.02 14.74
N LYS A 133 -6.26 16.57 15.37
CA LYS A 133 -6.21 15.85 16.66
C LYS A 133 -5.58 14.45 16.53
N ASP A 134 -5.58 13.88 15.33
CA ASP A 134 -5.01 12.58 15.03
C ASP A 134 -3.55 12.68 14.54
N GLY A 135 -3.05 13.91 14.35
CA GLY A 135 -1.65 14.19 14.00
C GLY A 135 -1.46 14.93 12.68
N CYS A 136 -2.53 15.31 11.97
CA CYS A 136 -2.40 16.05 10.71
C CYS A 136 -2.11 17.54 10.94
N ASP A 137 -0.92 18.01 10.57
CA ASP A 137 -0.50 19.40 10.72
C ASP A 137 -0.90 20.32 9.56
N THR A 138 -1.69 19.83 8.60
CA THR A 138 -2.03 20.59 7.39
C THR A 138 -3.01 21.72 7.68
N ILE A 139 -2.62 22.93 7.29
CA ILE A 139 -3.40 24.17 7.37
C ILE A 139 -3.44 24.81 5.98
N ILE A 140 -4.63 25.12 5.47
CA ILE A 140 -4.85 25.61 4.11
C ILE A 140 -5.76 26.84 4.11
N LEU A 141 -5.50 27.80 3.21
CA LEU A 141 -6.23 29.07 3.10
C LEU A 141 -7.58 28.97 2.38
N ALA A 142 -7.82 27.89 1.62
CA ALA A 142 -8.99 27.73 0.77
C ALA A 142 -9.87 26.54 1.20
N PRO A 143 -11.19 26.74 1.42
CA PRO A 143 -12.14 25.68 1.79
C PRO A 143 -12.21 24.49 0.82
N THR A 144 -11.99 24.70 -0.47
CA THR A 144 -12.01 23.63 -1.48
C THR A 144 -10.77 22.75 -1.39
N ALA A 145 -9.61 23.35 -1.19
CA ALA A 145 -8.34 22.66 -1.06
C ALA A 145 -8.25 21.83 0.23
N ILE A 146 -8.82 22.33 1.35
CA ILE A 146 -8.86 21.54 2.59
C ILE A 146 -9.76 20.30 2.45
N ARG A 147 -10.90 20.39 1.76
CA ARG A 147 -11.76 19.21 1.50
C ARG A 147 -11.03 18.16 0.66
N HIS A 148 -10.30 18.59 -0.37
CA HIS A 148 -9.50 17.68 -1.20
C HIS A 148 -8.38 17.01 -0.37
N HIS A 149 -7.69 17.78 0.47
CA HIS A 149 -6.72 17.23 1.41
C HIS A 149 -7.36 16.21 2.35
N GLU A 150 -8.48 16.54 3.01
CA GLU A 150 -9.14 15.65 3.98
C GLU A 150 -9.58 14.32 3.38
N GLN A 151 -9.98 14.30 2.09
CA GLN A 151 -10.30 13.07 1.38
C GLN A 151 -9.09 12.14 1.23
N ASN A 152 -7.88 12.72 1.11
CA ASN A 152 -6.62 12.01 0.86
C ASN A 152 -5.67 12.00 2.08
N CYS A 153 -6.10 12.55 3.21
CA CYS A 153 -5.27 12.71 4.39
C CYS A 153 -4.76 11.35 4.89
N TYR A 154 -3.47 11.29 5.26
CA TYR A 154 -2.85 10.10 5.84
C TYR A 154 -3.36 9.77 7.24
N PHE A 155 -4.06 10.71 7.89
CA PHE A 155 -4.68 10.49 9.21
C PHE A 155 -6.17 10.15 9.11
N ARG A 156 -6.74 10.15 7.89
CA ARG A 156 -8.13 9.75 7.68
C ARG A 156 -8.30 8.27 8.04
N PRO A 157 -9.22 7.91 8.95
CA PRO A 157 -9.50 6.52 9.25
C PRO A 157 -10.17 5.82 8.05
N LEU A 158 -9.82 4.56 7.86
CA LEU A 158 -10.42 3.64 6.91
C LEU A 158 -11.40 2.73 7.62
N THR A 159 -12.54 2.48 7.00
CA THR A 159 -13.47 1.44 7.47
C THR A 159 -12.96 0.09 7.01
N CYS A 160 -12.85 -0.90 7.91
CA CYS A 160 -12.47 -2.25 7.50
C CYS A 160 -13.44 -2.77 6.44
N CYS A 161 -12.87 -3.24 5.33
CA CYS A 161 -13.63 -3.77 4.21
C CYS A 161 -13.97 -5.26 4.33
N LEU A 162 -13.47 -5.93 5.38
CA LEU A 162 -13.78 -7.30 5.74
C LEU A 162 -14.65 -7.27 7.00
N ALA A 163 -15.96 -7.48 6.84
CA ALA A 163 -16.91 -7.47 7.95
C ALA A 163 -16.83 -8.74 8.81
N THR A 164 -16.13 -9.78 8.32
CA THR A 164 -15.95 -11.06 8.99
C THR A 164 -15.00 -10.92 10.19
N ASP A 165 -14.94 -11.95 11.04
CA ASP A 165 -13.91 -12.08 12.10
C ASP A 165 -14.02 -11.08 13.27
N GLY A 166 -15.21 -10.53 13.52
CA GLY A 166 -15.46 -9.68 14.69
C GLY A 166 -14.94 -8.25 14.55
N CYS A 167 -14.53 -7.84 13.35
CA CYS A 167 -14.01 -6.49 13.10
C CYS A 167 -15.12 -5.41 13.11
N ASN A 168 -16.40 -5.77 12.92
CA ASN A 168 -17.56 -4.86 13.03
C ASN A 168 -17.37 -3.48 12.35
N HIS A 169 -16.78 -3.45 11.16
CA HIS A 169 -16.49 -2.20 10.42
C HIS A 169 -15.64 -1.19 11.20
N ALA A 170 -14.65 -1.68 11.96
CA ALA A 170 -13.74 -0.84 12.71
C ALA A 170 -13.16 0.30 11.86
N GLN A 171 -13.10 1.48 12.46
CA GLN A 171 -12.39 2.64 11.92
C GLN A 171 -10.91 2.51 12.29
N ILE A 172 -10.06 2.33 11.28
CA ILE A 172 -8.65 2.01 11.43
C ILE A 172 -7.84 3.18 10.89
N PRO A 173 -6.86 3.72 11.64
CA PRO A 173 -5.94 4.71 11.10
C PRO A 173 -5.28 4.22 9.81
N PHE A 174 -5.12 5.08 8.81
CA PHE A 174 -4.61 4.69 7.49
C PHE A 174 -3.29 3.89 7.57
N PHE A 175 -2.35 4.33 8.41
CA PHE A 175 -1.04 3.67 8.58
C PHE A 175 -1.14 2.28 9.24
N ASP A 176 -2.18 2.02 10.03
CA ASP A 176 -2.42 0.75 10.71
C ASP A 176 -3.27 -0.21 9.86
N TYR A 177 -3.76 0.22 8.70
CA TYR A 177 -4.70 -0.56 7.89
C TYR A 177 -4.09 -1.85 7.34
N ILE A 178 -2.87 -1.81 6.82
CA ILE A 178 -2.17 -3.00 6.32
C ILE A 178 -1.82 -3.98 7.46
N PRO A 179 -1.23 -3.54 8.59
CA PRO A 179 -1.08 -4.39 9.77
C PRO A 179 -2.39 -4.99 10.27
N HIS A 180 -3.49 -4.24 10.23
CA HIS A 180 -4.81 -4.71 10.63
C HIS A 180 -5.28 -5.86 9.75
N LEU A 181 -5.26 -5.70 8.42
CA LEU A 181 -5.69 -6.73 7.48
C LEU A 181 -4.85 -8.01 7.61
N THR A 182 -3.54 -7.87 7.75
CA THR A 182 -2.63 -9.02 7.86
C THR A 182 -2.78 -9.75 9.20
N ARG A 183 -2.86 -9.03 10.33
CA ARG A 183 -2.87 -9.65 11.66
C ARG A 183 -4.24 -10.14 12.11
N LEU A 184 -5.29 -9.38 11.86
CA LEU A 184 -6.63 -9.72 12.35
C LEU A 184 -7.42 -10.57 11.37
N HIS A 185 -7.27 -10.33 10.06
CA HIS A 185 -7.96 -11.11 9.04
C HIS A 185 -7.09 -12.20 8.41
N GLY A 186 -5.77 -12.21 8.66
CA GLY A 186 -4.88 -13.20 8.04
C GLY A 186 -4.75 -13.01 6.52
N VAL A 187 -4.93 -11.77 6.04
CA VAL A 187 -4.77 -11.43 4.63
C VAL A 187 -3.33 -11.70 4.20
N LYS A 188 -3.17 -12.38 3.05
CA LYS A 188 -1.84 -12.69 2.49
C LYS A 188 -1.13 -11.42 2.08
N TYR A 189 0.14 -11.30 2.48
CA TYR A 189 1.06 -10.25 2.07
C TYR A 189 2.14 -10.87 1.18
N LEU A 190 2.30 -10.34 -0.02
CA LEU A 190 3.13 -10.92 -1.07
C LEU A 190 4.05 -9.86 -1.68
N GLN A 191 5.25 -10.25 -2.07
CA GLN A 191 6.20 -9.40 -2.75
C GLN A 191 6.33 -9.80 -4.22
N GLY A 192 6.47 -8.81 -5.10
CA GLY A 192 6.67 -9.03 -6.53
C GLY A 192 5.57 -8.44 -7.39
N SER A 193 5.90 -8.18 -8.66
CA SER A 193 5.01 -7.51 -9.63
C SER A 193 3.95 -8.42 -10.24
N HIS A 194 3.93 -9.70 -9.91
CA HIS A 194 3.06 -10.69 -10.53
C HIS A 194 2.61 -11.73 -9.50
N HIS A 195 1.32 -12.01 -9.44
CA HIS A 195 0.77 -13.04 -8.57
C HIS A 195 -0.45 -13.72 -9.17
N LEU A 196 -0.49 -15.05 -9.06
CA LEU A 196 -1.66 -15.86 -9.33
C LEU A 196 -2.43 -16.12 -8.03
N ASN A 197 -3.67 -15.66 -7.97
CA ASN A 197 -4.56 -15.95 -6.85
C ASN A 197 -5.64 -16.96 -7.25
N LYS A 198 -5.72 -18.08 -6.52
CA LYS A 198 -6.74 -19.13 -6.67
C LYS A 198 -7.88 -18.90 -5.67
N TYR A 199 -9.12 -18.79 -6.14
CA TYR A 199 -10.33 -18.66 -5.34
C TYR A 199 -11.04 -20.00 -5.20
N LEU A 200 -11.16 -20.49 -3.96
CA LEU A 200 -11.82 -21.76 -3.66
C LEU A 200 -13.34 -21.61 -3.53
N VAL A 201 -14.08 -22.34 -4.34
CA VAL A 201 -15.54 -22.50 -4.32
C VAL A 201 -15.86 -23.81 -3.60
N LYS A 202 -16.25 -23.75 -2.31
CA LYS A 202 -16.67 -24.96 -1.59
C LYS A 202 -18.14 -25.30 -1.89
N GLY A 203 -18.40 -26.60 -1.99
CA GLY A 203 -19.67 -27.21 -1.60
C GLY A 203 -20.78 -27.09 -2.63
N VAL A 204 -21.17 -28.24 -3.17
CA VAL A 204 -22.34 -28.45 -4.02
C VAL A 204 -23.45 -29.00 -3.15
N GLU A 205 -24.01 -28.18 -2.25
CA GLU A 205 -25.32 -28.52 -1.70
C GLU A 205 -26.36 -28.01 -2.69
N ARG A 206 -27.25 -28.91 -3.14
CA ARG A 206 -28.13 -28.74 -4.32
C ARG A 206 -29.07 -27.52 -4.24
N GLU A 207 -29.20 -26.90 -3.06
CA GLU A 207 -30.16 -25.81 -2.81
C GLU A 207 -29.53 -24.45 -2.47
N GLN A 208 -28.22 -24.37 -2.19
CA GLN A 208 -27.58 -23.08 -1.91
C GLN A 208 -26.76 -22.60 -3.10
N ARG A 209 -27.03 -21.36 -3.55
CA ARG A 209 -26.26 -20.69 -4.61
C ARG A 209 -24.78 -20.66 -4.20
N LYS A 210 -23.92 -21.22 -5.06
CA LYS A 210 -22.47 -21.22 -4.87
C LYS A 210 -21.97 -19.78 -4.92
N LYS A 211 -21.42 -19.26 -3.80
CA LYS A 211 -20.61 -18.04 -3.84
C LYS A 211 -19.24 -18.37 -4.44
N PHE A 212 -18.89 -17.69 -5.53
CA PHE A 212 -17.61 -17.74 -6.21
C PHE A 212 -16.54 -16.94 -5.48
N VAL A 213 -16.95 -15.88 -4.78
CA VAL A 213 -16.09 -15.10 -3.88
C VAL A 213 -16.66 -15.17 -2.47
N ARG A 214 -15.88 -15.74 -1.55
CA ARG A 214 -16.22 -15.74 -0.13
C ARG A 214 -15.87 -14.39 0.46
N GLU A 215 -16.80 -13.80 1.20
CA GLU A 215 -16.48 -12.66 2.06
C GLU A 215 -15.44 -13.09 3.11
N GLY A 216 -14.41 -12.26 3.28
CA GLY A 216 -13.33 -12.49 4.24
C GLY A 216 -11.95 -12.41 3.59
N SER A 217 -10.93 -12.91 4.28
CA SER A 217 -9.55 -12.75 3.86
C SER A 217 -9.17 -13.46 2.57
N THR A 218 -9.97 -14.41 2.09
CA THR A 218 -9.74 -15.06 0.80
C THR A 218 -10.15 -14.20 -0.41
N SER A 219 -10.96 -13.16 -0.21
CA SER A 219 -11.34 -12.23 -1.29
C SER A 219 -10.37 -11.07 -1.46
N LEU A 220 -9.28 -11.04 -0.69
CA LEU A 220 -8.34 -9.93 -0.64
C LEU A 220 -6.91 -10.44 -0.43
N PHE A 221 -5.98 -9.93 -1.21
CA PHE A 221 -4.55 -10.10 -0.95
C PHE A 221 -3.79 -8.80 -1.20
N ILE A 222 -2.61 -8.71 -0.60
CA ILE A 222 -1.76 -7.52 -0.66
C ILE A 222 -0.52 -7.84 -1.49
N LEU A 223 -0.22 -6.98 -2.46
CA LEU A 223 1.01 -7.01 -3.24
C LEU A 223 1.88 -5.80 -2.95
N GLU A 224 3.17 -6.04 -2.71
CA GLU A 224 4.20 -5.02 -2.62
C GLU A 224 5.04 -5.00 -3.91
N VAL A 225 5.01 -3.87 -4.62
CA VAL A 225 5.70 -3.66 -5.90
C VAL A 225 6.46 -2.35 -5.84
N SER A 226 7.78 -2.41 -6.00
CA SER A 226 8.65 -1.21 -5.94
C SER A 226 8.44 -0.37 -4.66
N ASN A 227 8.35 -1.04 -3.49
CA ASN A 227 8.08 -0.44 -2.18
C ASN A 227 6.74 0.32 -2.09
N GLN A 228 5.79 -0.02 -2.97
CA GLN A 228 4.42 0.48 -2.94
C GLN A 228 3.46 -0.67 -2.69
N ILE A 229 2.37 -0.38 -1.99
CA ILE A 229 1.42 -1.39 -1.53
C ILE A 229 0.13 -1.31 -2.34
N PHE A 230 -0.34 -2.46 -2.80
CA PHE A 230 -1.55 -2.62 -3.60
C PHE A 230 -2.45 -3.66 -2.95
N LEU A 231 -3.75 -3.40 -2.90
CA LEU A 231 -4.77 -4.35 -2.46
C LEU A 231 -5.50 -4.87 -3.68
N CYS A 232 -5.41 -6.17 -3.91
CA CYS A 232 -6.17 -6.85 -4.94
C CYS A 232 -7.41 -7.45 -4.28
N ARG A 233 -8.59 -7.11 -4.79
CA ARG A 233 -9.87 -7.49 -4.19
C ARG A 233 -10.76 -8.13 -5.24
N ALA A 234 -11.52 -9.13 -4.80
CA ALA A 234 -12.66 -9.66 -5.51
C ALA A 234 -13.93 -9.42 -4.71
N LYS A 235 -15.05 -9.14 -5.38
CA LYS A 235 -16.39 -9.06 -4.77
C LYS A 235 -17.39 -9.72 -5.71
N GLU A 236 -18.30 -10.50 -5.14
CA GLU A 236 -19.49 -11.01 -5.84
C GLU A 236 -20.68 -10.13 -5.47
N GLU A 237 -21.37 -9.58 -6.46
CA GLU A 237 -22.59 -8.77 -6.28
C GLU A 237 -23.55 -9.04 -7.44
N GLY A 238 -24.79 -9.42 -7.13
CA GLY A 238 -25.75 -9.83 -8.16
C GLY A 238 -25.22 -11.04 -8.95
N ASP A 239 -25.15 -10.93 -10.28
CA ASP A 239 -24.69 -12.01 -11.15
C ASP A 239 -23.28 -11.76 -11.72
N LEU A 240 -22.49 -10.93 -11.03
CA LEU A 240 -21.13 -10.57 -11.42
C LEU A 240 -20.13 -10.84 -10.29
N VAL A 241 -18.92 -11.26 -10.68
CA VAL A 241 -17.71 -11.16 -9.88
C VAL A 241 -16.85 -10.04 -10.44
N SER A 242 -16.52 -9.08 -9.60
CA SER A 242 -15.65 -7.96 -9.95
C SER A 242 -14.32 -8.08 -9.23
N VAL A 243 -13.23 -7.87 -9.95
CA VAL A 243 -11.86 -7.89 -9.42
C VAL A 243 -11.17 -6.57 -9.75
N TRP A 244 -10.58 -5.93 -8.76
CA TRP A 244 -9.87 -4.66 -8.95
C TRP A 244 -8.62 -4.58 -8.08
N VAL A 245 -7.75 -3.63 -8.41
CA VAL A 245 -6.53 -3.33 -7.67
C VAL A 245 -6.58 -1.89 -7.18
N ALA A 246 -6.39 -1.70 -5.88
CA ALA A 246 -6.41 -0.41 -5.22
C ALA A 246 -5.03 -0.07 -4.63
N PHE A 247 -4.53 1.13 -4.94
CA PHE A 247 -3.30 1.66 -4.37
C PHE A 247 -3.48 2.07 -2.90
N HIS A 248 -2.54 1.68 -2.04
CA HIS A 248 -2.49 2.09 -0.64
C HIS A 248 -1.48 3.22 -0.44
N GLY A 249 -1.88 4.43 -0.83
CA GLY A 249 -1.08 5.65 -0.68
C GLY A 249 -1.85 6.86 -1.21
N HIS A 250 -1.15 7.93 -1.62
CA HIS A 250 -1.79 9.08 -2.26
C HIS A 250 -2.27 8.70 -3.69
N PRO A 251 -3.50 9.06 -4.12
CA PRO A 251 -4.03 8.65 -5.42
C PRO A 251 -3.12 8.99 -6.61
N ASP A 252 -2.49 10.17 -6.58
CA ASP A 252 -1.60 10.61 -7.67
C ASP A 252 -0.36 9.74 -7.84
N GLN A 253 0.09 9.06 -6.77
CA GLN A 253 1.24 8.14 -6.85
C GLN A 253 0.84 6.80 -7.51
N GLY A 254 -0.41 6.38 -7.34
CA GLY A 254 -0.94 5.16 -7.96
C GLY A 254 -0.97 5.23 -9.48
N ARG A 255 -1.19 6.43 -10.05
CA ARG A 255 -1.24 6.66 -11.50
C ARG A 255 0.06 6.32 -12.24
N GLY A 256 1.20 6.24 -11.54
CA GLY A 256 2.47 5.80 -12.10
C GLY A 256 2.57 4.29 -12.29
N PHE A 257 1.50 3.54 -12.06
CA PHE A 257 1.45 2.08 -12.20
C PHE A 257 0.34 1.66 -13.15
N ARG A 258 0.62 0.62 -13.92
CA ARG A 258 -0.33 -0.10 -14.76
C ARG A 258 -0.61 -1.46 -14.15
N VAL A 259 -1.87 -1.84 -14.15
CA VAL A 259 -2.35 -3.15 -13.73
C VAL A 259 -2.89 -3.92 -14.92
N GLU A 260 -2.63 -5.23 -14.93
CA GLU A 260 -3.27 -6.21 -15.79
C GLU A 260 -3.86 -7.31 -14.91
N ILE A 261 -5.15 -7.58 -15.08
CA ILE A 261 -5.89 -8.63 -14.37
C ILE A 261 -6.40 -9.61 -15.44
N GLN A 262 -5.88 -10.82 -15.43
CA GLN A 262 -6.24 -11.86 -16.39
C GLN A 262 -6.98 -12.98 -15.66
N TYR A 263 -8.16 -13.33 -16.15
CA TYR A 263 -8.89 -14.53 -15.73
C TYR A 263 -8.26 -15.78 -16.33
N ASN A 264 -8.04 -16.80 -15.49
CA ASN A 264 -7.46 -18.08 -15.89
C ASN A 264 -8.45 -19.22 -15.61
N PRO A 265 -9.30 -19.62 -16.58
CA PRO A 265 -10.28 -20.68 -16.40
C PRO A 265 -9.65 -22.07 -16.24
N GLN A 266 -8.52 -22.32 -16.93
CA GLN A 266 -7.89 -23.63 -17.05
C GLN A 266 -6.52 -23.65 -16.37
N TYR A 267 -6.48 -23.31 -15.09
CA TYR A 267 -5.22 -23.38 -14.36
C TYR A 267 -4.91 -24.83 -13.95
N GLU A 268 -4.14 -25.52 -14.80
CA GLU A 268 -3.34 -26.67 -14.37
C GLU A 268 -1.99 -26.15 -13.89
N ASP A 269 -1.47 -26.62 -12.75
CA ASP A 269 -0.11 -26.34 -12.29
C ASP A 269 0.88 -26.99 -13.28
N ILE A 270 1.12 -26.36 -14.43
CA ILE A 270 2.09 -26.82 -15.43
C ILE A 270 3.46 -26.30 -14.99
N PHE A 271 4.17 -27.13 -14.22
CA PHE A 271 5.59 -26.96 -14.01
C PHE A 271 6.33 -27.48 -15.25
N ASP A 272 7.35 -26.75 -15.71
CA ASP A 272 8.28 -27.36 -16.66
C ASP A 272 9.02 -28.55 -15.99
N GLY A 273 9.70 -29.38 -16.78
CA GLY A 273 10.50 -30.49 -16.25
C GLY A 273 11.63 -30.07 -15.30
N GLU A 274 11.84 -28.76 -15.09
CA GLU A 274 12.78 -28.18 -14.14
C GLU A 274 12.10 -27.55 -12.91
N GLY A 275 10.78 -27.68 -12.77
CA GLY A 275 10.02 -27.12 -11.64
C GLY A 275 9.79 -25.61 -11.69
N ARG A 276 10.05 -24.95 -12.83
CA ARG A 276 9.74 -23.53 -13.04
C ARG A 276 8.32 -23.39 -13.58
N PHE A 277 7.66 -22.32 -13.15
CA PHE A 277 6.32 -21.98 -13.59
C PHE A 277 6.35 -21.45 -15.04
N VAL A 278 5.62 -22.09 -15.94
CA VAL A 278 5.46 -21.62 -17.33
C VAL A 278 3.99 -21.28 -17.56
N PRO A 279 3.59 -19.99 -17.56
CA PRO A 279 2.21 -19.62 -17.86
C PRO A 279 1.90 -19.97 -19.32
N ARG A 280 1.02 -20.95 -19.53
CA ARG A 280 0.53 -21.28 -20.86
C ARG A 280 -0.50 -20.23 -21.25
N ARG A 281 -0.13 -19.29 -22.14
CA ARG A 281 -1.13 -18.45 -22.84
C ARG A 281 -1.99 -19.37 -23.70
N MET A 282 -3.19 -19.68 -23.25
CA MET A 282 -4.18 -20.33 -24.10
C MET A 282 -4.93 -19.25 -24.87
N ASN A 283 -4.92 -19.35 -26.20
CA ASN A 283 -5.84 -18.61 -27.05
C ASN A 283 -7.25 -19.07 -26.71
N LEU A 284 -8.09 -18.17 -26.21
CA LEU A 284 -9.53 -18.37 -26.03
C LEU A 284 -10.30 -18.27 -27.36
N ASN A 285 -9.67 -18.63 -28.50
CA ASN A 285 -10.34 -18.68 -29.79
C ASN A 285 -11.24 -19.92 -29.85
N TYR A 286 -12.37 -19.86 -29.16
CA TYR A 286 -13.41 -20.89 -29.17
C TYR A 286 -14.51 -20.47 -30.15
N ARG A 287 -14.23 -20.53 -31.45
CA ARG A 287 -15.26 -20.34 -32.48
C ARG A 287 -14.95 -21.12 -33.75
N ASP A 288 -14.90 -22.45 -33.63
CA ASP A 288 -15.15 -23.33 -34.77
C ASP A 288 -16.45 -24.09 -34.50
N GLN A 289 -17.49 -23.74 -35.28
CA GLN A 289 -18.79 -24.40 -35.46
C GLN A 289 -20.03 -23.63 -34.97
N ALA A 290 -20.35 -22.52 -35.64
CA ALA A 290 -21.71 -22.24 -36.12
C ALA A 290 -21.66 -20.99 -37.02
N GLY A 291 -21.91 -21.19 -38.31
CA GLY A 291 -22.04 -20.09 -39.26
C GLY A 291 -23.24 -19.22 -38.90
N SER A 292 -22.98 -17.97 -38.51
CA SER A 292 -23.96 -16.90 -38.52
C SER A 292 -23.24 -15.57 -38.63
N SER A 293 -23.72 -14.76 -39.57
CA SER A 293 -23.21 -13.47 -39.97
C SER A 293 -23.26 -12.40 -38.85
N ARG A 294 -22.17 -11.64 -38.74
CA ARG A 294 -22.08 -10.22 -38.34
C ARG A 294 -22.73 -9.82 -37.01
N GLN A 295 -21.90 -9.78 -35.98
CA GLN A 295 -21.61 -8.59 -35.18
C GLN A 295 -20.16 -8.71 -34.71
N GLU A 296 -19.39 -7.63 -34.78
CA GLU A 296 -18.09 -7.52 -34.11
C GLU A 296 -18.40 -7.50 -32.61
N GLU A 297 -18.67 -8.68 -32.05
CA GLU A 297 -18.70 -8.90 -30.61
C GLU A 297 -17.25 -8.79 -30.17
N ASP A 298 -16.91 -7.69 -29.49
CA ASP A 298 -15.62 -7.54 -28.83
C ASP A 298 -15.38 -8.78 -27.98
N ASP A 299 -14.49 -9.66 -28.44
CA ASP A 299 -14.06 -10.84 -27.72
C ASP A 299 -13.37 -10.36 -26.44
N ASP A 300 -14.13 -10.27 -25.34
CA ASP A 300 -13.61 -9.99 -24.02
C ASP A 300 -12.74 -11.18 -23.60
N ASP A 301 -11.44 -11.08 -23.88
CA ASP A 301 -10.41 -12.07 -23.57
C ASP A 301 -10.31 -12.39 -22.06
N GLY A 302 -11.15 -11.80 -21.21
CA GLY A 302 -11.08 -11.92 -19.76
C GLY A 302 -9.86 -11.22 -19.19
N ILE A 303 -9.36 -10.21 -19.90
CA ILE A 303 -8.18 -9.44 -19.53
C ILE A 303 -8.60 -7.99 -19.35
N TYR A 304 -8.48 -7.50 -18.13
CA TYR A 304 -8.52 -6.08 -17.84
C TYR A 304 -7.10 -5.51 -17.82
N SER A 305 -6.84 -4.38 -18.48
CA SER A 305 -5.56 -3.69 -18.42
C SER A 305 -5.78 -2.18 -18.38
N GLY A 306 -5.14 -1.49 -17.42
CA GLY A 306 -5.30 -0.05 -17.26
C GLY A 306 -4.40 0.54 -16.17
N SER A 307 -4.41 1.86 -16.03
CA SER A 307 -3.69 2.53 -14.93
C SER A 307 -4.34 2.24 -13.59
N VAL A 308 -3.55 2.19 -12.52
CA VAL A 308 -4.08 2.04 -11.15
C VAL A 308 -4.70 3.35 -10.69
N VAL A 309 -5.99 3.51 -10.95
CA VAL A 309 -6.76 4.71 -10.59
C VAL A 309 -7.41 4.61 -9.21
N HIS A 310 -7.54 3.39 -8.68
CA HIS A 310 -8.23 3.16 -7.41
C HIS A 310 -7.34 3.32 -6.20
N THR A 311 -7.94 3.69 -5.07
CA THR A 311 -7.26 3.72 -3.78
C THR A 311 -8.02 2.98 -2.70
N THR A 312 -7.29 2.54 -1.67
CA THR A 312 -7.87 1.89 -0.48
C THR A 312 -8.87 2.75 0.29
N ARG A 313 -9.01 4.04 -0.04
CA ARG A 313 -9.99 4.96 0.55
C ARG A 313 -11.36 4.92 -0.12
N GLN A 314 -11.46 4.28 -1.29
CA GLN A 314 -12.70 4.24 -2.06
C GLN A 314 -13.61 3.10 -1.61
N THR A 315 -14.90 3.41 -1.67
CA THR A 315 -16.01 2.46 -1.52
C THR A 315 -16.19 1.66 -2.82
N TRP A 316 -16.91 0.56 -2.72
CA TRP A 316 -17.24 -0.27 -3.88
C TRP A 316 -18.07 0.52 -4.91
N GLU A 317 -19.00 1.34 -4.44
CA GLU A 317 -19.88 2.16 -5.27
C GLU A 317 -19.08 3.18 -6.09
N GLU A 318 -18.04 3.78 -5.49
CA GLU A 318 -17.11 4.68 -6.20
C GLU A 318 -16.25 3.93 -7.22
N ILE A 319 -15.80 2.70 -6.90
CA ILE A 319 -15.01 1.86 -7.82
C ILE A 319 -15.83 1.49 -9.04
N ARG A 320 -17.08 1.05 -8.84
CA ARG A 320 -17.99 0.63 -9.91
C ARG A 320 -18.25 1.72 -10.94
N ASN A 321 -18.22 2.99 -10.54
CA ASN A 321 -18.47 4.12 -11.43
C ASN A 321 -17.27 4.53 -12.30
N LEU A 322 -16.10 3.91 -12.11
CA LEU A 322 -14.85 4.24 -12.83
C LEU A 322 -14.45 3.19 -13.86
N ASP A 323 -15.21 2.11 -14.01
CA ASP A 323 -14.99 1.00 -14.97
C ASP A 323 -13.55 0.47 -15.02
N SER A 324 -12.84 0.53 -13.89
CA SER A 324 -11.43 0.16 -13.78
C SER A 324 -11.23 -1.17 -13.03
N TYR A 325 -12.02 -2.18 -13.41
CA TYR A 325 -12.06 -3.51 -12.82
C TYR A 325 -12.33 -4.59 -13.88
N LEU A 326 -11.89 -5.82 -13.62
CA LEU A 326 -12.30 -6.99 -14.37
C LEU A 326 -13.68 -7.44 -13.88
N SER A 327 -14.65 -7.60 -14.79
CA SER A 327 -15.99 -8.09 -14.49
C SER A 327 -16.20 -9.46 -15.13
N MET A 328 -16.74 -10.42 -14.39
CA MET A 328 -16.98 -11.78 -14.88
C MET A 328 -18.41 -12.21 -14.53
N PRO A 329 -19.24 -12.54 -15.52
CA PRO A 329 -20.56 -13.12 -15.28
C PRO A 329 -20.46 -14.45 -14.52
N LEU A 330 -21.36 -14.64 -13.55
CA LEU A 330 -21.42 -15.89 -12.78
C LEU A 330 -21.70 -17.11 -13.64
N ASP A 331 -22.50 -16.96 -14.70
CA ASP A 331 -22.79 -18.06 -15.63
C ASP A 331 -21.54 -18.50 -16.39
N SER A 332 -20.68 -17.57 -16.80
CA SER A 332 -19.39 -17.87 -17.43
C SER A 332 -18.45 -18.60 -16.47
N LEU A 333 -18.34 -18.13 -15.22
CA LEU A 333 -17.57 -18.81 -14.18
C LEU A 333 -18.13 -20.21 -13.87
N ALA A 334 -19.44 -20.34 -13.78
CA ALA A 334 -20.12 -21.61 -13.53
C ALA A 334 -19.92 -22.61 -14.68
N TYR A 335 -19.99 -22.14 -15.91
CA TYR A 335 -19.75 -22.93 -17.12
C TYR A 335 -18.31 -23.47 -17.14
N ASN A 336 -17.32 -22.60 -16.91
CA ASN A 336 -15.91 -23.01 -16.87
C ASN A 336 -15.63 -24.03 -15.77
N LEU A 337 -16.18 -23.82 -14.56
CA LEU A 337 -16.06 -24.81 -13.47
C LEU A 337 -16.70 -26.15 -13.81
N LYS A 338 -17.84 -26.16 -14.53
CA LYS A 338 -18.51 -27.40 -14.96
C LYS A 338 -17.68 -28.16 -15.99
N GLN A 339 -17.09 -27.47 -16.96
CA GLN A 339 -16.23 -28.09 -17.97
C GLN A 339 -15.00 -28.76 -17.33
N GLU A 340 -14.40 -28.10 -16.35
CA GLU A 340 -13.26 -28.65 -15.60
C GLU A 340 -13.66 -29.80 -14.65
N ALA A 341 -14.87 -29.76 -14.06
CA ALA A 341 -15.35 -30.80 -13.16
C ALA A 341 -15.46 -32.20 -13.80
N GLY A 342 -15.51 -32.30 -15.14
CA GLY A 342 -15.40 -33.56 -15.87
C GLY A 342 -14.08 -34.30 -15.64
N ARG A 343 -13.05 -33.65 -15.08
CA ARG A 343 -11.72 -34.24 -14.80
C ARG A 343 -11.45 -34.56 -13.33
N ALA A 344 -12.22 -33.97 -12.41
CA ALA A 344 -12.29 -34.16 -10.96
C ALA A 344 -12.72 -32.81 -10.39
N TYR A 345 -13.98 -32.70 -9.95
CA TYR A 345 -14.58 -31.55 -9.24
C TYR A 345 -13.71 -30.29 -9.16
N ALA A 346 -13.68 -29.47 -10.20
CA ALA A 346 -13.01 -28.18 -10.12
C ALA A 346 -13.73 -27.32 -9.07
N THR A 347 -13.05 -27.11 -7.95
CA THR A 347 -13.56 -26.32 -6.82
C THR A 347 -12.92 -24.94 -6.77
N SER A 348 -12.34 -24.46 -7.87
CA SER A 348 -11.65 -23.16 -7.86
C SER A 348 -11.52 -22.53 -9.23
N TRP A 349 -11.44 -21.21 -9.23
CA TRP A 349 -11.06 -20.40 -10.39
C TRP A 349 -9.89 -19.50 -10.00
N ALA A 350 -9.16 -18.96 -10.96
CA ALA A 350 -7.97 -18.16 -10.67
C ALA A 350 -7.90 -16.88 -11.50
N ILE A 351 -7.15 -15.92 -10.97
CA ILE A 351 -6.73 -14.72 -11.71
C ILE A 351 -5.22 -14.58 -11.60
N THR A 352 -4.62 -13.99 -12.63
CA THR A 352 -3.29 -13.42 -12.57
C THR A 352 -3.40 -11.92 -12.44
N VAL A 353 -2.70 -11.34 -11.48
CA VAL A 353 -2.54 -9.89 -11.35
C VAL A 353 -1.09 -9.53 -11.61
N THR A 354 -0.87 -8.64 -12.57
CA THR A 354 0.43 -8.06 -12.89
C THR A 354 0.38 -6.56 -12.68
N ILE A 355 1.35 -6.01 -11.93
CA ILE A 355 1.48 -4.58 -11.68
C ILE A 355 2.85 -4.14 -12.17
N THR A 356 2.88 -3.23 -13.12
CA THR A 356 4.11 -2.67 -13.68
C THR A 356 4.17 -1.17 -13.44
N ARG A 357 5.37 -0.65 -13.21
CA ARG A 357 5.57 0.80 -13.12
C ARG A 357 5.59 1.37 -14.54
N GLU A 358 4.75 2.36 -14.81
CA GLU A 358 4.82 3.07 -16.08
C GLU A 358 6.07 3.95 -16.08
N GLN A 359 6.94 3.76 -17.07
CA GLN A 359 8.01 4.71 -17.33
C GLN A 359 7.37 6.01 -17.79
N ALA A 360 7.77 7.14 -17.20
CA ALA A 360 7.35 8.44 -17.67
C ALA A 360 7.68 8.52 -19.17
N ARG A 361 6.64 8.66 -20.02
CA ARG A 361 6.84 8.97 -21.43
C ARG A 361 7.45 10.36 -21.47
N ASN A 362 8.76 10.44 -21.69
CA ASN A 362 9.49 11.69 -21.86
C ASN A 362 9.02 12.44 -23.11
#